data_AF-A0A3D6DR63-F1
#
_entry.id   AF-A0A3D6DR63-F1
#
_cell.length_a   1.000
_cell.length_b   1.000
_cell.length_c   1.000
_cell.angle_alpha   90.00
_cell.angle_beta   90.00
_cell.angle_gamma   90.00
#
_symmetry.space_group_name_H-M   'P 1'
#
loop_
_entity.id
_entity.type
_entity.pdbx_description
1 polymer ?
#
loop_
_entity_poly.entity_id
_entity_poly.type
_entity_poly.pdbx_seq_one_letter_code
_entity_poly.pdbx_strand_id
1 'polypeptide(L)'
;MAVVRPFLRDGIDVYVRGDDEVHFVFLGTRKRITAKVKPFLIQSLAWLDGKENVDSLAERVARVQGADARDQFIAFLAYLEHKGIVIEPDWLARTGLDESTLAVQQRQLSFFLDVLGSPEKAAEVQRKISEARLVCFGV
;
A
#
# COMPACT_ATOMS: atom_id res chain seq x y z
N MET A 1 -5.08 -10.61 4.85
CA MET A 1 -4.01 -11.02 5.78
C MET A 1 -3.43 -9.74 6.36
N ALA A 2 -3.16 -9.67 7.67
CA ALA A 2 -2.53 -8.49 8.26
C ALA A 2 -1.13 -8.27 7.65
N VAL A 3 -0.79 -7.02 7.38
CA VAL A 3 0.54 -6.66 6.84
C VAL A 3 1.62 -6.93 7.88
N VAL A 4 2.61 -7.76 7.55
CA VAL A 4 3.74 -8.08 8.44
C VAL A 4 4.87 -7.09 8.27
N ARG A 5 5.22 -6.73 7.03
CA ARG A 5 6.24 -5.73 6.70
C ARG A 5 5.57 -4.57 5.98
N PRO A 6 5.29 -3.46 6.67
CA PRO A 6 4.54 -2.38 6.04
C PRO A 6 5.36 -1.67 4.97
N PHE A 7 4.80 -1.63 3.77
CA PHE A 7 5.32 -0.91 2.61
C PHE A 7 4.30 0.14 2.16
N LEU A 8 4.72 1.41 2.14
CA LEU A 8 3.94 2.49 1.55
C LEU A 8 3.91 2.32 0.03
N ARG A 9 2.71 2.26 -0.54
CA ARG A 9 2.55 1.98 -1.98
C ARG A 9 3.14 3.07 -2.86
N ASP A 10 3.86 2.65 -3.90
CA ASP A 10 4.43 3.55 -4.93
C ASP A 10 3.38 4.38 -5.70
N GLY A 11 2.14 3.89 -5.79
CA GLY A 11 1.03 4.59 -6.46
C GLY A 11 0.42 5.74 -5.66
N ILE A 12 1.01 6.10 -4.51
CA ILE A 12 0.45 7.07 -3.57
C ILE A 12 1.49 8.16 -3.27
N ASP A 13 1.17 9.39 -3.65
CA ASP A 13 1.93 10.56 -3.19
C ASP A 13 1.48 10.94 -1.79
N VAL A 14 2.44 11.23 -0.92
CA VAL A 14 2.21 11.66 0.46
C VAL A 14 2.65 13.12 0.60
N TYR A 15 1.72 13.98 0.99
CA TYR A 15 1.99 15.39 1.30
C TYR A 15 1.68 15.67 2.76
N VAL A 16 2.56 16.43 3.40
CA VAL A 16 2.38 16.87 4.78
C VAL A 16 2.00 18.35 4.76
N ARG A 17 0.97 18.72 5.51
CA ARG A 17 0.51 20.10 5.65
C ARG A 17 0.57 20.51 7.12
N GLY A 18 1.48 21.43 7.45
CA GLY A 18 1.76 21.75 8.85
C GLY A 18 2.35 20.54 9.58
N ASP A 19 2.03 20.38 10.86
CA ASP A 19 2.64 19.35 11.71
C ASP A 19 1.71 18.16 12.01
N ASP A 20 0.41 18.29 11.72
CA ASP A 20 -0.62 17.32 12.14
C ASP A 20 -1.52 16.81 11.01
N GLU A 21 -1.33 17.24 9.76
CA GLU A 21 -2.16 16.84 8.62
C GLU A 21 -1.33 16.15 7.53
N VAL A 22 -1.80 14.97 7.12
CA VAL A 22 -1.21 14.20 6.00
C VAL A 22 -2.26 13.93 4.92
N HIS A 23 -1.86 14.12 3.67
CA HIS A 23 -2.66 13.87 2.48
C HIS A 23 -2.05 12.71 1.69
N PHE A 24 -2.86 11.69 1.44
CA PHE A 24 -2.54 10.56 0.57
C PHE A 24 -3.27 10.75 -0.75
N VAL A 25 -2.53 10.88 -1.84
CA VAL A 25 -3.05 11.11 -3.20
C VAL A 25 -2.77 9.89 -4.05
N PHE A 26 -3.81 9.14 -4.38
CA PHE A 26 -3.71 7.95 -5.23
C PHE A 26 -3.56 8.40 -6.68
N LEU A 27 -2.43 8.06 -7.30
CA LEU A 27 -2.09 8.52 -8.64
C LEU A 27 -3.03 7.96 -9.70
N GLY A 28 -3.35 6.66 -9.63
CA GLY A 28 -4.22 6.00 -10.61
C GLY A 28 -5.68 6.46 -10.59
N THR A 29 -6.23 6.78 -9.41
CA THR A 29 -7.66 7.14 -9.26
C THR A 29 -7.91 8.61 -8.98
N ARG A 30 -6.86 9.39 -8.69
CA ARG A 30 -6.92 10.76 -8.18
C ARG A 30 -7.69 10.90 -6.87
N LYS A 31 -8.01 9.79 -6.20
CA LYS A 31 -8.63 9.79 -4.87
C LYS A 31 -7.68 10.43 -3.88
N ARG A 32 -8.23 11.25 -2.98
CA ARG A 32 -7.49 11.90 -1.90
C ARG A 32 -8.04 11.45 -0.56
N ILE A 33 -7.15 11.09 0.35
CA ILE A 33 -7.48 10.82 1.75
C ILE A 33 -6.68 11.79 2.59
N THR A 34 -7.36 12.54 3.46
CA THR A 34 -6.72 13.43 4.43
C THR A 34 -6.95 12.88 5.82
N ALA A 35 -5.89 12.84 6.63
CA ALA A 35 -5.96 12.43 8.01
C ALA A 35 -5.24 13.45 8.89
N LYS A 36 -5.89 13.82 10.01
CA LYS A 36 -5.23 14.53 11.10
C LYS A 36 -4.67 13.52 12.08
N VAL A 37 -3.36 13.51 12.26
CA VAL A 37 -2.63 12.52 13.04
C VAL A 37 -1.50 13.20 13.81
N LYS A 38 -1.03 12.56 14.87
CA LYS A 38 0.07 13.11 15.67
C LYS A 38 1.37 13.18 14.84
N PRO A 39 2.23 14.18 15.05
CA PRO A 39 3.44 14.37 14.25
C PRO A 39 4.35 13.13 14.17
N PHE A 40 4.48 12.37 15.26
CA PHE A 40 5.31 11.16 15.27
C PHE A 40 4.77 10.05 14.35
N LEU A 41 3.45 9.99 14.12
CA LEU A 41 2.85 9.06 13.17
C LEU A 41 3.15 9.46 11.73
N ILE A 42 3.18 10.76 11.43
CA ILE A 42 3.62 11.27 10.13
C ILE A 42 5.08 10.89 9.89
N GLN A 43 5.95 11.11 10.88
CA GLN A 43 7.37 10.73 10.81
C GLN A 43 7.56 9.23 10.58
N SER A 44 6.70 8.39 11.18
CA SER A 44 6.76 6.94 11.02
C SER A 44 6.51 6.46 9.59
N LEU A 45 5.84 7.25 8.74
CA LEU A 45 5.62 6.93 7.32
C LEU A 45 6.93 6.70 6.56
N ALA A 46 8.00 7.42 6.94
CA ALA A 46 9.32 7.29 6.33
C ALA A 46 10.00 5.94 6.61
N TRP A 47 9.47 5.14 7.55
CA TRP A 47 9.99 3.82 7.90
C TRP A 47 9.21 2.68 7.24
N LEU A 48 8.14 2.98 6.50
CA LEU A 48 7.29 1.98 5.85
C LEU A 48 7.86 1.60 4.48
N ASP A 49 9.10 1.10 4.47
CA ASP A 49 9.84 0.72 3.27
C ASP A 49 9.84 -0.80 3.01
N GLY A 50 9.08 -1.56 3.81
CA GLY A 50 8.94 -3.01 3.70
C GLY A 50 10.14 -3.81 4.21
N LYS A 51 11.17 -3.18 4.81
CA LYS A 51 12.35 -3.91 5.33
C LYS A 51 12.13 -4.46 6.73
N GLU A 52 11.55 -3.66 7.62
CA GLU A 52 11.26 -4.03 9.00
C GLU A 52 9.83 -4.55 9.15
N ASN A 53 9.59 -5.38 10.18
CA ASN A 53 8.24 -5.84 10.51
C ASN A 53 7.52 -4.84 11.44
N VAL A 54 6.20 -5.01 11.57
CA VAL A 54 5.35 -4.14 12.41
C VAL A 54 5.84 -4.09 13.86
N ASP A 55 6.22 -5.21 14.45
CA ASP A 55 6.64 -5.28 15.85
C ASP A 55 7.92 -4.48 16.10
N SER A 56 8.94 -4.64 15.26
CA SER A 56 10.20 -3.88 15.33
C SER A 56 9.98 -2.38 15.18
N LEU A 57 9.13 -1.97 14.24
CA LEU A 57 8.77 -0.57 14.05
C LEU A 57 7.98 -0.01 15.24
N ALA A 58 7.06 -0.79 15.80
CA ALA A 58 6.26 -0.41 16.96
C ALA A 58 7.14 -0.24 18.22
N GLU A 59 8.11 -1.14 18.42
CA GLU A 59 9.14 -1.01 19.46
C GLU A 59 10.01 0.23 19.27
N ARG A 60 10.38 0.54 18.02
CA ARG A 60 11.13 1.76 17.68
C ARG A 60 10.34 3.02 18.03
N VAL A 61 9.05 3.08 17.69
CA VAL A 61 8.16 4.19 18.08
C VAL A 61 8.09 4.29 19.60
N ALA A 62 7.89 3.17 20.29
CA ALA A 62 7.74 3.14 21.74
C ALA A 62 9.00 3.65 22.46
N ARG A 63 10.19 3.32 21.95
CA ARG A 63 11.47 3.80 22.50
C ARG A 63 11.63 5.31 22.41
N VAL A 64 11.12 5.92 21.34
CA VAL A 64 11.28 7.36 21.09
C VAL A 64 10.17 8.19 21.77
N GLN A 65 8.95 7.67 21.84
CA GLN A 65 7.75 8.43 22.21
C GLN A 65 6.98 7.87 23.43
N GLY A 66 7.38 6.71 23.96
CA GLY A 66 6.72 6.04 25.10
C GLY A 66 5.76 4.92 24.70
N ALA A 67 5.32 4.11 25.68
CA ALA A 67 4.51 2.91 25.45
C ALA A 67 3.17 3.20 24.74
N ASP A 68 2.47 4.27 25.10
CA ASP A 68 1.19 4.65 24.47
C ASP A 68 1.33 4.96 22.97
N ALA A 69 2.53 5.33 22.51
CA ALA A 69 2.79 5.61 21.10
C ALA A 69 2.84 4.32 20.26
N ARG A 70 3.18 3.18 20.89
CA ARG A 70 3.17 1.85 20.26
C ARG A 70 1.77 1.50 19.77
N ASP A 71 0.78 1.59 20.64
CA ASP A 71 -0.59 1.19 20.32
C ASP A 71 -1.23 2.15 19.31
N GLN A 72 -0.91 3.44 19.41
CA GLN A 72 -1.33 4.44 18.42
C GLN A 72 -0.72 4.18 17.04
N PHE A 73 0.55 3.76 16.98
CA PHE A 73 1.20 3.39 15.73
C PHE A 73 0.57 2.13 15.11
N ILE A 74 0.29 1.10 15.91
CA ILE A 74 -0.39 -0.11 15.43
C ILE A 74 -1.79 0.22 14.89
N ALA A 75 -2.56 1.03 15.62
CA ALA A 75 -3.88 1.47 15.15
C ALA A 75 -3.79 2.30 13.86
N PHE A 76 -2.78 3.15 13.73
CA PHE A 76 -2.53 3.91 12.51
C PHE A 76 -2.17 3.01 11.33
N LEU A 77 -1.30 2.01 11.51
CA LEU A 77 -0.99 1.02 10.48
C LEU A 77 -2.22 0.25 10.03
N ALA A 78 -3.07 -0.21 10.97
CA ALA A 78 -4.31 -0.89 10.63
C ALA A 78 -5.26 0.01 9.82
N TYR A 79 -5.32 1.30 10.13
CA TYR A 79 -6.06 2.28 9.33
C TYR A 79 -5.47 2.40 7.91
N LEU A 80 -4.14 2.54 7.78
CA LEU A 80 -3.48 2.66 6.48
C LEU A 80 -3.67 1.40 5.62
N GLU A 81 -3.55 0.21 6.21
CA GLU A 81 -3.83 -1.07 5.55
C GLU A 81 -5.29 -1.13 5.07
N HIS A 82 -6.25 -0.80 5.94
CA HIS A 82 -7.66 -0.80 5.58
C HIS A 82 -7.99 0.20 4.45
N LYS A 83 -7.30 1.34 4.39
CA LYS A 83 -7.42 2.30 3.28
C LYS A 83 -6.63 1.89 2.03
N GLY A 84 -5.92 0.77 2.08
CA GLY A 84 -5.06 0.29 1.00
C GLY A 84 -3.91 1.25 0.72
N ILE A 85 -3.41 1.97 1.72
CA ILE A 85 -2.25 2.88 1.62
C ILE A 85 -0.95 2.11 1.83
N VAL A 86 -0.97 1.16 2.76
CA VAL A 86 0.14 0.28 3.10
C VAL A 86 -0.21 -1.14 2.67
N ILE A 87 0.77 -1.86 2.16
CA ILE A 87 0.66 -3.27 1.73
C ILE A 87 1.92 -4.04 2.14
N GLU A 88 1.95 -5.33 1.85
CA GLU A 88 3.19 -6.12 1.89
C GLU A 88 4.06 -5.82 0.65
N PRO A 89 5.38 -5.69 0.79
CA PRO A 89 6.27 -5.38 -0.33
C PRO A 89 6.27 -6.50 -1.39
N ASP A 90 6.15 -7.76 -0.97
CA ASP A 90 6.12 -8.94 -1.84
C ASP A 90 4.71 -9.31 -2.33
N TRP A 91 3.76 -8.37 -2.32
CA TRP A 91 2.37 -8.63 -2.71
C TRP A 91 2.24 -9.24 -4.11
N LEU A 92 3.09 -8.81 -5.06
CA LEU A 92 3.08 -9.33 -6.44
C LEU A 92 3.45 -10.82 -6.49
N ALA A 93 4.46 -11.24 -5.74
CA ALA A 93 4.88 -12.64 -5.68
C ALA A 93 3.79 -13.53 -5.08
N ARG A 94 2.94 -12.98 -4.21
CA ARG A 94 1.82 -13.68 -3.57
C ARG A 94 0.57 -13.78 -4.46
N THR A 95 0.55 -13.15 -5.63
CA THR A 95 -0.61 -13.18 -6.54
C THR A 95 -0.83 -14.53 -7.23
N GLY A 96 0.22 -15.37 -7.27
CA GLY A 96 0.23 -16.63 -8.02
C GLY A 96 0.33 -16.46 -9.54
N LEU A 97 0.62 -15.26 -10.03
CA LEU A 97 0.92 -15.00 -11.44
C LEU A 97 2.33 -15.50 -11.78
N ASP A 98 2.54 -15.93 -13.01
CA ASP A 98 3.84 -16.37 -13.48
C ASP A 98 4.85 -15.20 -13.56
N GLU A 99 6.14 -15.52 -13.42
CA GLU A 99 7.21 -14.52 -13.40
C GLU A 99 7.29 -13.68 -14.68
N SER A 100 6.92 -14.26 -15.84
CA SER A 100 6.96 -13.56 -17.12
C SER A 100 5.88 -12.48 -17.20
N THR A 101 4.67 -12.77 -16.69
CA THR A 101 3.58 -11.79 -16.54
C THR A 101 3.97 -10.68 -15.57
N LEU A 102 4.54 -11.04 -14.42
CA LEU A 102 4.95 -10.07 -13.40
C LEU A 102 6.02 -9.10 -13.92
N ALA A 103 7.00 -9.60 -14.68
CA ALA A 103 8.10 -8.79 -15.22
C ALA A 103 7.63 -7.73 -16.23
N VAL A 104 6.61 -8.04 -17.03
CA VAL A 104 6.15 -7.14 -18.10
C VAL A 104 4.98 -6.25 -17.65
N GLN A 105 4.15 -6.74 -16.73
CA GLN A 105 2.86 -6.11 -16.40
C GLN A 105 2.82 -5.48 -15.01
N GLN A 106 3.97 -5.32 -14.35
CA GLN A 106 4.06 -4.71 -13.02
C GLN A 106 3.32 -3.36 -12.94
N ARG A 107 3.51 -2.46 -13.92
CA ARG A 107 2.84 -1.15 -13.94
C ARG A 107 1.31 -1.26 -14.04
N GLN A 108 0.83 -2.18 -14.87
CA GLN A 108 -0.60 -2.46 -15.02
C GLN A 108 -1.20 -3.02 -13.73
N LEU A 109 -0.49 -3.94 -13.08
CA LEU A 109 -0.90 -4.51 -11.80
C LEU A 109 -0.95 -3.46 -10.69
N SER A 110 0.03 -2.55 -10.62
CA SER A 110 -0.01 -1.41 -9.70
C SER A 110 -1.20 -0.49 -9.99
N PHE A 111 -1.53 -0.25 -11.26
CA PHE A 111 -2.73 0.51 -11.63
C PHE A 111 -4.02 -0.20 -11.19
N PHE A 112 -4.15 -1.51 -11.42
CA PHE A 112 -5.30 -2.27 -10.94
C PHE A 112 -5.39 -2.25 -9.42
N LEU A 113 -4.26 -2.29 -8.71
CA LEU A 113 -4.24 -2.16 -7.27
C LEU A 113 -4.76 -0.78 -6.82
N ASP A 114 -4.45 0.29 -7.54
CA ASP A 114 -4.97 1.65 -7.27
C ASP A 114 -6.48 1.73 -7.45
N VAL A 115 -7.01 1.09 -8.51
CA VAL A 115 -8.43 1.13 -8.87
C VAL A 115 -9.27 0.19 -8.01
N LEU A 116 -8.79 -1.04 -7.78
CA LEU A 116 -9.54 -2.13 -7.15
C LEU A 116 -9.29 -2.24 -5.65
N GLY A 117 -8.21 -1.62 -5.16
CA GLY A 117 -7.91 -1.48 -3.74
C GLY A 117 -7.41 -2.73 -3.02
N SER A 118 -7.21 -3.86 -3.72
CA SER A 118 -6.61 -5.06 -3.11
C SER A 118 -5.75 -5.87 -4.10
N PRO A 119 -4.64 -6.47 -3.62
CA PRO A 119 -3.78 -7.36 -4.41
C PRO A 119 -4.53 -8.52 -5.07
N GLU A 120 -5.46 -9.12 -4.34
CA GLU A 120 -6.21 -10.30 -4.77
C GLU A 120 -7.12 -9.96 -5.95
N LYS A 121 -7.81 -8.82 -5.90
CA LYS A 121 -8.65 -8.34 -6.99
C LYS A 121 -7.84 -7.95 -8.22
N ALA A 122 -6.68 -7.32 -8.03
CA ALA A 122 -5.78 -6.99 -9.13
C ALA A 122 -5.30 -8.26 -9.85
N ALA A 123 -4.91 -9.30 -9.10
CA ALA A 123 -4.51 -10.59 -9.65
C ALA A 123 -5.67 -11.31 -10.36
N GLU A 124 -6.87 -11.27 -9.80
CA GLU A 124 -8.07 -11.88 -10.41
C GLU A 124 -8.40 -11.23 -11.76
N VAL A 125 -8.39 -9.88 -11.83
CA VAL A 125 -8.62 -9.16 -13.08
C VAL A 125 -7.53 -9.47 -14.11
N GLN A 126 -6.27 -9.54 -13.68
CA GLN A 126 -5.18 -9.92 -14.57
C GLN A 126 -5.38 -11.32 -15.16
N ARG A 127 -5.76 -12.31 -14.35
CA ARG A 127 -6.06 -13.66 -14.83
C ARG A 127 -7.19 -13.66 -15.86
N LYS A 128 -8.28 -12.93 -15.59
CA LYS A 128 -9.39 -12.79 -16.53
C LYS A 128 -8.95 -12.19 -17.88
N ILE A 129 -8.05 -11.19 -17.85
CA ILE A 129 -7.49 -10.61 -19.07
C ILE A 129 -6.64 -11.63 -19.81
N SER A 130 -5.76 -12.36 -19.11
CA SER A 130 -4.90 -13.38 -19.71
C SER A 130 -5.68 -14.55 -20.33
N GLU A 131 -6.84 -14.89 -19.78
CA GLU A 131 -7.71 -15.96 -20.27
C GLU A 131 -8.72 -15.49 -21.34
N ALA A 132 -8.86 -14.17 -21.54
CA ALA A 132 -9.82 -13.61 -22.48
C ALA A 132 -9.44 -13.89 -23.93
N ARG A 133 -10.45 -14.21 -24.76
CA ARG A 133 -10.30 -14.35 -26.22
C ARG A 133 -10.97 -13.18 -26.89
N LEU A 134 -10.20 -12.44 -27.69
CA LEU A 134 -10.68 -11.26 -28.42
C LEU A 134 -10.76 -11.58 -29.91
N VAL A 135 -11.87 -11.20 -30.55
CA VAL A 135 -12.02 -11.25 -32.01
C VAL A 135 -12.12 -9.81 -32.52
N CYS A 136 -11.18 -9.41 -33.37
CA CYS A 136 -11.17 -8.08 -33.99
C CYS A 136 -11.62 -8.20 -35.44
N PHE A 137 -12.66 -7.47 -35.83
CA PHE A 137 -13.13 -7.38 -37.22
C PHE A 137 -12.79 -5.99 -37.79
N GLY A 138 -12.09 -5.98 -38.92
CA GLY A 138 -11.56 -4.75 -39.53
C GLY A 138 -10.14 -4.44 -39.06
N VAL A 139 -9.35 -3.81 -39.93
CA VAL A 139 -8.03 -3.25 -39.66
C VAL A 139 -8.11 -1.74 -39.82
#